data_AF-A0A5C5TKU9-F1
#
_entry.id   AF-A0A5C5TKU9-F1
#
_cell.length_a   1.000
_cell.length_b   1.000
_cell.length_c   1.000
_cell.angle_alpha   90.00
_cell.angle_beta   90.00
_cell.angle_gamma   90.00
#
_symmetry.space_group_name_H-M   'P 1'
#
loop_
_entity.id
_entity.type
_entity.pdbx_description
1 polymer ?
#
loop_
_entity_poly.entity_id
_entity_poly.type
_entity_poly.pdbx_seq_one_letter_code
_entity_poly.pdbx_strand_id
1 'polypeptide(L)'
;MRKVLIAALLAATTAVPFTASVRAEVINMAAITCKELLEGKEDDIGTILMWLHGYYAGRSNTTTLDTDGLTKDSEKIGKYCAENPTITVMQAIERIFR
;
A
#
# COMPACT_ATOMS: atom_id res chain seq x y z
N MET A 1 -62.98 -9.91 -27.83
CA MET A 1 -62.30 -8.61 -27.58
C MET A 1 -61.63 -8.68 -26.21
N ARG A 2 -60.58 -9.52 -26.09
CA ARG A 2 -59.16 -9.11 -25.97
C ARG A 2 -58.96 -8.28 -24.70
N LYS A 3 -59.08 -8.93 -23.54
CA LYS A 3 -57.95 -9.43 -22.71
C LYS A 3 -56.89 -8.34 -22.53
N VAL A 4 -56.79 -7.75 -21.34
CA VAL A 4 -55.62 -7.75 -20.45
C VAL A 4 -56.02 -7.03 -19.16
N LEU A 5 -56.47 -7.81 -18.16
CA LEU A 5 -56.33 -7.47 -16.75
C LEU A 5 -55.19 -8.36 -16.25
N ILE A 6 -53.96 -7.88 -16.33
CA ILE A 6 -52.80 -8.56 -15.73
C ILE A 6 -51.96 -7.51 -15.02
N ALA A 7 -51.89 -7.68 -13.70
CA ALA A 7 -50.97 -7.10 -12.73
C ALA A 7 -49.73 -6.43 -13.33
N ALA A 8 -49.62 -5.12 -13.16
CA ALA A 8 -48.34 -4.44 -13.25
C ALA A 8 -47.53 -4.83 -12.00
N LEU A 9 -46.81 -5.94 -12.13
CA LEU A 9 -45.78 -6.37 -11.19
C LEU A 9 -44.76 -5.24 -11.01
N LEU A 10 -44.36 -5.07 -9.75
CA LEU A 10 -43.23 -4.30 -9.27
C LEU A 10 -42.03 -4.37 -10.24
N ALA A 11 -41.67 -3.25 -10.82
CA ALA A 11 -40.32 -3.00 -11.30
C ALA A 11 -39.69 -1.92 -10.41
N ALA A 12 -39.47 -2.25 -9.14
CA ALA A 12 -38.55 -1.52 -8.30
C ALA A 12 -37.15 -1.84 -8.84
N THR A 13 -36.67 -1.03 -9.79
CA THR A 13 -35.27 -1.05 -10.22
C THR A 13 -34.43 -0.64 -9.02
N THR A 14 -33.92 -1.64 -8.29
CA THR A 14 -32.90 -1.45 -7.28
C THR A 14 -31.63 -1.00 -8.01
N ALA A 15 -31.46 0.31 -8.18
CA ALA A 15 -30.15 0.89 -8.37
C ALA A 15 -29.38 0.57 -7.08
N VAL A 16 -28.60 -0.51 -7.09
CA VAL A 16 -27.59 -0.76 -6.07
C VAL A 16 -26.52 0.28 -6.35
N PRO A 17 -26.36 1.34 -5.53
CA PRO A 17 -25.22 2.19 -5.71
C PRO A 17 -24.02 1.32 -5.35
N PHE A 18 -23.17 1.04 -6.33
CA PHE A 18 -21.87 0.43 -6.10
C PHE A 18 -21.02 1.48 -5.37
N THR A 19 -21.28 1.69 -4.08
CA THR A 19 -20.41 2.46 -3.21
C THR A 19 -19.20 1.58 -2.92
N ALA A 20 -18.29 1.49 -3.90
CA ALA A 20 -16.92 1.13 -3.59
C ALA A 20 -16.43 2.17 -2.60
N SER A 21 -16.52 1.86 -1.30
CA SER A 21 -15.96 2.67 -0.24
C SER A 21 -14.45 2.56 -0.40
N VAL A 22 -13.88 3.42 -1.24
CA VAL A 22 -12.45 3.72 -1.21
C VAL A 22 -12.25 4.41 0.13
N ARG A 23 -12.00 3.63 1.17
CA ARG A 23 -11.53 4.19 2.42
C ARG A 23 -10.12 4.68 2.14
N ALA A 24 -9.94 6.00 2.15
CA ALA A 24 -8.63 6.59 2.27
C ALA A 24 -8.10 6.19 3.66
N GLU A 25 -7.40 5.06 3.72
CA GLU A 25 -6.79 4.57 4.94
C GLU A 25 -5.53 5.40 5.21
N VAL A 26 -5.44 5.97 6.41
CA VAL A 26 -4.23 6.65 6.87
C VAL A 26 -3.27 5.58 7.36
N ILE A 27 -2.20 5.33 6.60
CA ILE A 27 -1.20 4.31 6.93
C ILE A 27 -0.15 4.91 7.88
N ASN A 28 0.02 4.31 9.05
CA ASN A 28 1.14 4.63 9.93
C ASN A 28 2.41 3.94 9.43
N MET A 29 3.16 4.62 8.56
CA MET A 29 4.39 4.10 7.96
C MET A 29 5.46 3.69 8.98
N ALA A 30 5.46 4.28 10.18
CA ALA A 30 6.42 3.94 11.22
C ALA A 30 6.11 2.60 11.92
N ALA A 31 4.88 2.09 11.78
CA ALA A 31 4.45 0.84 12.41
C ALA A 31 4.63 -0.39 11.51
N ILE A 32 4.86 -0.21 10.20
CA ILE A 32 4.99 -1.31 9.25
C ILE A 32 6.19 -2.18 9.65
N THR A 33 5.91 -3.45 9.91
CA THR A 33 6.92 -4.46 10.25
C THR A 33 7.60 -5.01 9.01
N CYS A 34 8.81 -5.54 9.20
CA CYS A 34 9.52 -6.28 8.17
C CYS A 34 8.72 -7.49 7.65
N LYS A 35 7.94 -8.16 8.52
CA LYS A 35 7.04 -9.23 8.11
C LYS A 35 5.95 -8.72 7.16
N GLU A 36 5.26 -7.63 7.53
CA GLU A 36 4.20 -7.04 6.70
C GLU A 36 4.73 -6.53 5.36
N LEU A 37 5.96 -6.00 5.32
CA LEU A 37 6.60 -5.64 4.06
C LEU A 37 6.80 -6.86 3.16
N LEU A 38 7.33 -7.97 3.68
CA LEU A 38 7.65 -9.15 2.87
C LEU A 38 6.41 -9.97 2.47
N GLU A 39 5.33 -9.90 3.23
CA GLU A 39 4.05 -10.53 2.92
C GLU A 39 3.13 -9.63 2.08
N GLY A 40 3.53 -8.39 1.82
CA GLY A 40 2.79 -7.43 1.00
C GLY A 40 2.72 -7.82 -0.48
N LYS A 41 1.76 -7.26 -1.21
CA LYS A 41 1.73 -7.37 -2.68
C LYS A 41 2.83 -6.51 -3.29
N GLU A 42 3.33 -6.87 -4.47
CA GLU A 42 4.41 -6.12 -5.13
C GLU A 42 4.11 -4.62 -5.27
N ASP A 43 2.89 -4.25 -5.68
CA ASP A 43 2.47 -2.84 -5.80
C ASP A 43 2.48 -2.10 -4.44
N ASP A 44 2.09 -2.80 -3.37
CA ASP A 44 2.09 -2.25 -2.00
C ASP A 44 3.53 -2.08 -1.49
N ILE A 45 4.40 -3.06 -1.76
CA ILE A 45 5.82 -3.03 -1.42
C ILE A 45 6.52 -1.86 -2.11
N GLY A 46 6.33 -1.72 -3.43
CA GLY A 46 6.91 -0.63 -4.21
C GLY A 46 6.49 0.74 -3.66
N THR A 47 5.21 0.88 -3.31
CA THR A 47 4.68 2.11 -2.70
C THR A 47 5.33 2.41 -1.35
N ILE A 48 5.46 1.41 -0.47
CA ILE A 48 6.09 1.57 0.86
C ILE A 48 7.56 1.96 0.73
N LEU A 49 8.32 1.26 -0.12
CA LEU A 49 9.75 1.53 -0.33
C LEU A 49 9.99 2.91 -0.95
N MET A 50 9.19 3.31 -1.94
CA MET A 50 9.27 4.63 -2.54
C MET A 50 8.95 5.74 -1.52
N TRP A 51 7.93 5.54 -0.70
CA TRP A 51 7.60 6.49 0.37
C TRP A 51 8.75 6.62 1.38
N LEU A 52 9.36 5.51 1.80
CA LEU A 52 10.50 5.50 2.72
C LEU A 52 11.69 6.25 2.12
N HIS A 53 12.02 5.98 0.86
CA HIS A 53 13.09 6.69 0.16
C HIS A 53 12.83 8.21 0.13
N GLY A 54 11.62 8.64 -0.20
CA GLY A 54 11.21 10.04 -0.15
C GLY A 54 11.30 10.66 1.25
N TYR A 55 10.88 9.92 2.28
CA TYR A 55 10.97 10.34 3.68
C TYR A 55 12.43 10.62 4.09
N TYR A 56 13.36 9.72 3.78
CA TYR A 56 14.78 9.92 4.08
C TYR A 56 15.46 10.97 3.19
N ALA A 57 15.04 11.09 1.92
CA ALA A 57 15.48 12.19 1.05
C ALA A 57 15.11 13.57 1.64
N GLY A 58 13.88 13.72 2.13
CA GLY A 58 13.43 14.92 2.83
C GLY A 58 14.21 15.20 4.11
N ARG A 59 14.53 14.16 4.90
CA ARG A 59 15.39 14.29 6.10
C ARG A 59 16.81 14.73 5.77
N SER A 60 17.33 14.33 4.62
CA SER A 60 18.66 14.68 4.13
C SER A 60 18.69 15.95 3.27
N ASN A 61 17.56 16.66 3.15
CA ASN A 61 17.40 17.86 2.32
C ASN A 61 17.88 17.69 0.87
N THR A 62 17.59 16.52 0.28
CA THR A 62 17.87 16.23 -1.12
C THR A 62 16.57 16.10 -1.92
N THR A 63 16.66 16.43 -3.20
CA THR A 63 15.58 16.32 -4.19
C THR A 63 15.91 15.33 -5.30
N THR A 64 17.05 14.62 -5.19
CA THR A 64 17.52 13.67 -6.19
C THR A 64 17.06 12.26 -5.85
N LEU A 65 16.60 11.52 -6.86
CA LEU A 65 16.35 10.08 -6.79
C LEU A 65 17.48 9.36 -7.53
N ASP A 66 18.34 8.66 -6.79
CA ASP A 66 19.27 7.69 -7.37
C ASP A 66 18.50 6.39 -7.62
N THR A 67 18.15 6.12 -8.88
CA THR A 67 17.35 4.95 -9.24
C THR A 67 18.11 3.63 -9.05
N ASP A 68 19.44 3.65 -9.20
CA ASP A 68 20.28 2.47 -8.97
C ASP A 68 20.44 2.23 -7.46
N GLY A 69 20.61 3.32 -6.70
CA GLY A 69 20.61 3.33 -5.24
C GLY A 69 19.31 2.77 -4.67
N LEU A 70 18.17 3.19 -5.21
CA LEU A 70 16.84 2.71 -4.78
C LEU A 70 16.73 1.18 -4.86
N THR A 71 17.14 0.57 -5.97
CA THR A 71 17.10 -0.89 -6.13
C THR A 71 18.00 -1.59 -5.12
N LYS A 72 19.26 -1.14 -5.00
CA LYS A 72 20.25 -1.73 -4.06
C LYS A 72 19.80 -1.61 -2.61
N ASP A 73 19.27 -0.45 -2.23
CA ASP A 73 18.80 -0.20 -0.88
C ASP A 73 17.57 -1.04 -0.57
N SER A 74 16.64 -1.17 -1.52
CA SER A 74 15.46 -2.03 -1.40
C SER A 74 15.84 -3.50 -1.20
N GLU A 75 16.81 -4.02 -1.96
CA GLU A 75 17.34 -5.37 -1.78
C GLU A 75 17.97 -5.56 -0.39
N LYS A 76 18.76 -4.58 0.06
CA LYS A 76 19.41 -4.60 1.38
C LYS A 76 18.39 -4.60 2.52
N ILE A 77 17.34 -3.77 2.41
CA ILE A 77 16.20 -3.72 3.33
C ILE A 77 15.48 -5.06 3.34
N GLY A 78 15.13 -5.60 2.18
CA GLY A 78 14.41 -6.87 2.05
C GLY A 78 15.18 -8.03 2.69
N LYS A 79 16.49 -8.14 2.42
CA LYS A 79 17.35 -9.17 3.02
C LYS A 79 17.38 -9.05 4.54
N TYR A 80 17.61 -7.85 5.08
CA TYR A 80 17.66 -7.65 6.53
C TYR A 80 16.30 -7.93 7.17
N CYS A 81 15.21 -7.53 6.52
CA CYS A 81 13.85 -7.79 7.00
C CYS A 81 13.52 -9.28 7.04
N ALA A 82 14.03 -10.09 6.11
CA ALA A 82 13.82 -11.54 6.11
C ALA A 82 14.44 -12.20 7.35
N GLU A 83 15.55 -11.65 7.84
CA GLU A 83 16.23 -12.11 9.06
C GLU A 83 15.62 -11.52 10.33
N ASN A 84 14.84 -10.43 10.24
CA ASN A 84 14.34 -9.65 11.37
C ASN A 84 12.84 -9.32 11.22
N PRO A 85 11.93 -10.30 11.20
CA PRO A 85 10.53 -10.07 10.80
C PRO A 85 9.73 -9.18 11.77
N THR A 86 10.11 -9.11 13.05
CA THR A 86 9.32 -8.44 14.11
C THR A 86 9.60 -6.95 14.29
N ILE A 87 10.69 -6.43 13.72
CA ILE A 87 11.01 -5.00 13.82
C ILE A 87 10.29 -4.21 12.73
N THR A 88 10.24 -2.89 12.87
CA THR A 88 9.71 -2.02 11.82
C THR A 88 10.70 -1.81 10.68
N VAL A 89 10.21 -1.53 9.48
CA VAL A 89 11.07 -1.28 8.31
C VAL A 89 11.96 -0.05 8.55
N MET A 90 11.43 1.00 9.19
CA MET A 90 12.24 2.16 9.58
C MET A 90 13.37 1.80 10.56
N GLN A 91 13.09 0.93 11.55
CA GLN A 91 14.14 0.43 12.45
C GLN A 91 15.19 -0.40 11.70
N ALA A 92 14.79 -1.18 10.68
CA ALA A 92 15.72 -1.89 9.82
C ALA A 92 16.65 -0.90 9.08
N ILE A 93 16.08 0.11 8.42
CA ILE A 93 16.83 1.15 7.70
C ILE A 93 17.83 1.84 8.63
N GLU A 94 17.39 2.25 9.82
CA GLU A 94 18.25 2.88 10.84
C GLU A 94 19.35 1.99 11.42
N ARG A 95 19.31 0.68 11.19
CA ARG A 95 20.40 -0.25 11.58
C ARG A 95 21.37 -0.51 10.43
N ILE A 96 20.86 -0.47 9.20
CA ILE A 96 21.57 -0.85 7.98
C ILE A 96 22.35 0.33 7.36
N PHE A 97 21.86 1.57 7.54
CA PHE A 97 22.35 2.78 6.90
C PHE A 97 22.82 3.87 7.88
N ARG A 98 22.99 3.50 9.15
CA ARG A 98 23.54 4.39 10.17
C ARG A 98 25.04 4.59 10.01
#